data_AF-A0A662C8V6-F1
#
_entry.id   AF-A0A662C8V6-F1
#
_cell.length_a   1.000
_cell.length_b   1.000
_cell.length_c   1.000
_cell.angle_alpha   90.00
_cell.angle_beta   90.00
_cell.angle_gamma   90.00
#
_symmetry.space_group_name_H-M   'P 1'
#
loop_
_entity.id
_entity.type
_entity.pdbx_description
1 polymer ?
#
loop_
_entity_poly.entity_id
_entity_poly.type
_entity_poly.pdbx_seq_one_letter_code
_entity_poly.pdbx_strand_id
1 'polypeptide(L)' 'MIKRIPMKRPGTPEEVALVILFLTSSAASYITGQVISVNGGMHMVD' A
#
# COMPACT_ATOMS: atom_id res chain seq x y z
N MET A 1 -15.43 11.64 -2.98
CA MET A 1 -14.49 10.50 -3.06
C MET A 1 -13.88 10.15 -1.70
N ILE A 2 -13.33 11.10 -0.94
CA ILE A 2 -12.70 10.87 0.39
C ILE A 2 -13.56 10.03 1.36
N LYS A 3 -14.89 10.24 1.41
CA LYS A 3 -15.79 9.48 2.29
C LYS A 3 -15.75 7.95 2.07
N ARG A 4 -15.37 7.50 0.86
CA ARG A 4 -15.26 6.08 0.48
C ARG A 4 -13.91 5.46 0.87
N ILE A 5 -12.90 6.26 1.22
CA ILE A 5 -11.64 5.76 1.76
C ILE A 5 -11.88 5.40 3.22
N PRO A 6 -11.64 4.16 3.68
CA PRO A 6 -11.74 3.80 5.09
C PRO A 6 -10.92 4.70 6.01
N MET A 7 -9.70 5.05 5.62
CA MET A 7 -8.83 5.98 6.37
C MET A 7 -9.27 7.46 6.33
N LYS A 8 -10.35 7.81 5.61
CA LYS A 8 -10.95 9.14 5.55
C LYS A 8 -10.03 10.29 5.11
N ARG A 9 -8.92 9.99 4.44
CA ARG A 9 -8.01 10.99 3.86
C ARG A 9 -7.40 10.47 2.55
N PRO A 10 -6.93 11.37 1.66
CA PRO A 10 -6.02 10.96 0.59
C PRO A 10 -4.74 10.35 1.17
N GLY A 11 -4.15 9.42 0.43
CA GLY A 11 -2.80 8.95 0.68
C GLY A 11 -1.76 10.01 0.27
N THR A 12 -0.53 9.85 0.74
CA THR A 12 0.60 10.67 0.32
C THR A 12 1.58 9.87 -0.54
N PRO A 13 2.41 10.52 -1.39
CA PRO A 13 3.44 9.83 -2.16
C PRO A 13 4.42 9.03 -1.28
N GLU A 14 4.73 9.52 -0.09
CA GLU A 14 5.64 8.89 0.87
C GLU A 14 5.11 7.53 1.35
N GLU A 15 3.79 7.38 1.50
CA GLU A 15 3.20 6.11 1.91
C GLU A 15 3.41 5.01 0.85
N VAL A 16 3.41 5.37 -0.44
CA VAL A 16 3.77 4.46 -1.53
C VAL A 16 5.28 4.19 -1.52
N ALA A 17 6.09 5.23 -1.36
CA ALA A 17 7.55 5.12 -1.35
C ALA A 17 8.06 4.21 -0.22
N LEU A 18 7.46 4.28 0.97
CA LEU A 18 7.81 3.44 2.11
C LEU A 18 7.51 1.96 1.85
N VAL A 19 6.41 1.64 1.16
CA VAL A 19 6.10 0.25 0.77
C VAL A 19 7.11 -0.25 -0.26
N ILE A 20 7.49 0.59 -1.24
CA ILE A 20 8.56 0.25 -2.20
C ILE A 20 9.88 0.02 -1.47
N LEU A 21 10.25 0.90 -0.54
CA LEU A 21 11.45 0.77 0.26
C LEU A 21 11.48 -0.58 1.00
N PHE A 22 10.38 -0.97 1.65
CA PHE A 22 10.25 -2.27 2.28
C PHE A 22 10.43 -3.42 1.28
N LEU A 23 9.72 -3.38 0.14
CA LEU A 23 9.76 -4.45 -0.87
C LEU A 23 11.13 -4.63 -1.52
N THR A 24 11.92 -3.55 -1.62
CA THR A 24 13.29 -3.60 -2.14
C THR A 24 14.33 -4.00 -1.09
N SER A 25 13.94 -4.09 0.19
CA SER A 25 14.83 -4.46 1.28
C SER A 25 14.93 -5.98 1.48
N SER A 26 15.94 -6.42 2.23
CA SER A 26 16.08 -7.83 2.63
C SER A 26 14.93 -8.35 3.50
N ALA A 27 14.17 -7.45 4.14
CA ALA A 27 13.01 -7.81 4.96
C ALA A 27 11.87 -8.42 4.12
N ALA A 28 11.82 -8.13 2.82
CA ALA A 28 10.84 -8.68 1.89
C ALA A 28 11.35 -9.91 1.10
N SER A 29 12.45 -10.54 1.54
CA SER A 29 13.15 -11.61 0.78
C SER A 29 12.31 -12.84 0.43
N TYR A 30 11.17 -13.06 1.07
CA TYR A 30 10.25 -14.17 0.77
C TYR A 30 8.93 -13.71 0.12
N ILE A 31 8.84 -12.45 -0.30
CA ILE A 31 7.65 -11.88 -0.95
C ILE A 31 7.92 -11.78 -2.45
N THR A 32 7.16 -12.54 -3.24
CA THR A 32 7.22 -12.48 -4.70
C THR A 32 5.86 -12.79 -5.32
N GLY A 33 5.61 -12.28 -6.53
CA GLY A 33 4.36 -12.49 -7.27
C GLY A 33 3.11 -11.84 -6.66
N GLN A 34 3.27 -10.93 -5.69
CA GLN A 34 2.16 -10.29 -4.99
C GLN A 34 1.83 -8.91 -5.56
N VAL A 35 0.55 -8.55 -5.49
CA VAL A 35 0.05 -7.19 -5.78
C VAL A 35 -0.33 -6.54 -4.45
N ILE A 36 0.33 -5.44 -4.09
CA ILE A 36 0.09 -4.74 -2.82
C ILE A 36 -0.67 -3.44 -3.09
N SER A 37 -1.87 -3.33 -2.50
CA SER A 37 -2.72 -2.15 -2.62
C SER A 37 -2.39 -1.12 -1.54
N VAL A 38 -1.78 0.01 -1.94
CA VAL A 38 -1.50 1.16 -1.05
C VAL A 38 -2.57 2.24 -1.27
N ASN A 39 -3.79 1.99 -0.82
CA ASN A 39 -4.97 2.80 -1.21
C ASN A 39 -5.85 3.26 -0.03
N GLY A 40 -5.34 3.20 1.20
CA GLY A 40 -6.09 3.58 2.39
C GLY A 40 -7.33 2.73 2.67
N GLY A 41 -7.39 1.53 2.09
CA GLY A 41 -8.49 0.57 2.20
C GLY A 41 -9.60 0.72 1.14
N MET A 42 -9.39 1.52 0.08
CA MET A 42 -10.43 1.71 -0.95
C MET A 42 -10.81 0.42 -1.70
N HIS A 43 -9.85 -0.49 -1.85
CA HIS A 43 -10.08 -1.80 -2.45
C HIS A 43 -9.41 -2.83 -1.55
N MET A 44 -10.21 -3.77 -1.03
CA MET A 44 -9.74 -5.01 -0.45
C MET A 44 -9.83 -6.07 -1.56
N VAL A 45 -8.73 -6.77 -1.80
CA VAL A 45 -8.72 -7.96 -2.66
C VAL A 45 -8.93 -9.13 -1.71
N ASP A 46 -9.97 -9.94 -1.93
CA ASP A 46 -10.14 -11.24 -1.26
C ASP A 46 -9.10 -12.24 -1.79
#